data_AF-A0A7S3ZKG0-F1
#
_entry.id   AF-A0A7S3ZKG0-F1
#
_cell.length_a   1.000
_cell.length_b   1.000
_cell.length_c   1.000
_cell.angle_alpha   90.00
_cell.angle_beta   90.00
_cell.angle_gamma   90.00
#
_symmetry.space_group_name_H-M   'P 1'
#
loop_
_entity.id
_entity.type
_entity.pdbx_description
1 polymer ?
#
loop_
_entity_poly.entity_id
_entity_poly.type
_entity_poly.pdbx_seq_one_letter_code
_entity_poly.pdbx_strand_id
1 'polypeptide(L)'
;MGIKIGRLDFKAHGLLGTAGLVLLGAALCCSTETARYLIMASIPITTGLAYGSYALLGHAPERTVIARGIVAPHREAYKRAIGVVLYVNVRLAWACDLLGARVYGVACALLAAKLTPTKAFDNGNTFVFVVPIFCGVGLDAVRQLRCIAAQECAWNAEVATLRTVAAVQFVALLVSFAFTLGFRGYIRLARLYALSAGAVAGILGALAGGGLTGAVAVGMISAFLLDRWIAARPPPDPKTLKTLAAVAKALEAEPAVRRNARSFAELGTEDVVKVTPPVESSVRPNPRSFGELGEAAAAPEKPNLLARARSWLAASVDEEELDGPEDRIAVDPTHDNVRKCLALVPEAFAKHPSAEAWARQALIVQRGNVEYAAKKLTKLAAFRDRYGWAYRLDVDDRVAKALRSDMHWVLPGTDRRGRRVVVYNARALRQSKDLEALQKSLCLLLERITRDEETVRRGVVVVADCSGYSLSMLRKLSVVDARRGSDMVGDFPCRLRMIYAVNLPTLLSPVASFIRACLSKRQKDRLRVNVSLSKLADFDPLRLPPSLGGSLEFDWAALAEVVVEGGVPE
;
A
#
# COMPACT_ATOMS: atom_id res chain seq x y z
N MET A 1 24.06 -38.31 2.91
CA MET A 1 25.35 -37.65 2.60
C MET A 1 25.08 -36.20 2.22
N GLY A 2 25.65 -35.23 2.92
CA GLY A 2 25.46 -33.81 2.66
C GLY A 2 26.75 -33.04 2.97
N ILE A 3 26.98 -31.92 2.29
CA ILE A 3 28.17 -31.08 2.46
C ILE A 3 27.75 -29.82 3.21
N LYS A 4 28.41 -29.52 4.33
CA LYS A 4 28.19 -28.26 5.06
C LYS A 4 29.26 -27.24 4.66
N ILE A 5 28.81 -26.06 4.22
CA ILE A 5 29.68 -24.91 3.94
C ILE A 5 29.17 -23.74 4.78
N GLY A 6 29.91 -23.40 5.84
CA GLY A 6 29.45 -22.42 6.83
C GLY A 6 28.11 -22.81 7.45
N ARG A 7 27.10 -21.94 7.35
CA ARG A 7 25.73 -22.19 7.84
C ARG A 7 24.81 -22.88 6.81
N LEU A 8 25.32 -23.23 5.63
CA LEU A 8 24.55 -23.92 4.58
C LEU A 8 24.78 -25.43 4.63
N ASP A 9 23.69 -26.20 4.73
CA ASP A 9 23.70 -27.66 4.64
C ASP A 9 23.21 -28.10 3.26
N PHE A 10 24.13 -28.49 2.39
CA PHE A 10 23.84 -29.00 1.05
C PHE A 10 23.52 -30.48 1.15
N LYS A 11 22.23 -30.76 1.38
CA LYS A 11 21.65 -32.11 1.20
C LYS A 11 21.66 -32.49 -0.28
N ALA A 12 21.26 -33.73 -0.60
CA ALA A 12 21.23 -34.26 -1.97
C ALA A 12 20.63 -33.29 -3.01
N HIS A 13 19.54 -32.59 -2.66
CA HIS A 13 18.93 -31.58 -3.52
C HIS A 13 19.85 -30.38 -3.82
N GLY A 14 20.57 -29.87 -2.82
CA GLY A 14 21.55 -28.80 -2.98
C GLY A 14 22.75 -29.23 -3.81
N LEU A 15 23.20 -30.48 -3.65
CA LEU A 15 24.30 -31.05 -4.44
C LEU A 15 23.93 -31.19 -5.92
N LEU A 16 22.72 -31.66 -6.22
CA LEU A 16 22.20 -31.70 -7.59
C LEU A 16 22.11 -30.31 -8.22
N GLY A 17 21.66 -29.31 -7.44
CA GLY A 17 21.60 -27.92 -7.89
C GLY A 17 22.97 -27.36 -8.24
N THR A 18 23.95 -27.56 -7.37
CA THR A 18 25.34 -27.12 -7.60
C THR A 18 25.95 -27.83 -8.81
N ALA A 19 25.75 -29.15 -8.95
CA ALA A 19 26.25 -29.90 -10.10
C ALA A 19 25.64 -29.39 -11.42
N GLY A 20 24.34 -29.11 -11.45
CA GLY A 20 23.68 -28.52 -12.62
C GLY A 20 24.25 -27.15 -12.99
N LEU A 21 24.49 -26.28 -12.01
CA LEU A 21 25.11 -24.97 -12.22
C LEU A 21 26.54 -25.09 -12.77
N VAL A 22 27.35 -26.00 -12.23
CA VAL A 22 28.73 -26.22 -12.68
C VAL A 22 28.76 -26.73 -14.12
N LEU A 23 27.94 -27.73 -14.46
CA LEU A 23 27.89 -28.30 -15.81
C LEU A 23 27.45 -27.27 -16.85
N LEU A 24 26.38 -26.52 -16.55
CA LEU A 24 25.88 -25.49 -17.47
C LEU A 24 26.85 -24.30 -17.57
N GLY A 25 27.47 -23.88 -16.46
CA GLY A 25 28.50 -22.84 -16.47
C GLY A 25 29.71 -23.24 -17.32
N ALA A 26 30.19 -24.48 -17.16
CA ALA A 26 31.27 -25.01 -17.99
C ALA A 26 30.87 -25.10 -19.47
N ALA A 27 29.64 -25.55 -19.78
CA ALA A 27 29.15 -25.63 -21.14
C ALA A 27 29.13 -24.26 -21.85
N LEU A 28 28.83 -23.18 -21.12
CA LEU A 28 28.84 -21.83 -21.67
C LEU A 28 30.26 -21.34 -22.05
N CYS A 29 31.29 -21.87 -21.40
CA CYS A 29 32.69 -21.46 -21.57
C CYS A 29 33.50 -22.36 -22.51
N CYS A 30 33.00 -23.55 -22.87
CA CYS A 30 33.72 -24.53 -23.70
C CYS A 30 33.43 -24.40 -25.20
N SER A 31 34.13 -25.18 -26.03
CA SER A 31 33.83 -25.36 -27.46
C SER A 31 32.44 -25.97 -27.67
N THR A 32 31.88 -25.84 -28.87
CA THR A 32 30.49 -26.24 -29.17
C THR A 32 30.24 -27.74 -28.98
N GLU A 33 31.20 -28.60 -29.34
CA GLU A 33 31.08 -30.05 -29.13
C GLU A 33 31.10 -30.40 -27.64
N THR A 34 32.09 -29.90 -26.89
CA THR A 34 32.18 -30.13 -25.44
C THR A 34 30.96 -29.56 -24.71
N ALA A 35 30.49 -28.38 -25.10
CA ALA A 35 29.28 -27.77 -24.56
C ALA A 35 28.05 -28.68 -24.74
N ARG A 36 27.91 -29.33 -25.90
CA ARG A 36 26.81 -30.25 -26.17
C ARG A 36 26.80 -31.43 -25.20
N TYR A 37 27.95 -32.07 -24.96
CA TYR A 37 28.05 -33.18 -24.00
C TYR A 37 27.74 -32.74 -22.55
N LEU A 38 28.27 -31.59 -22.12
CA LEU A 38 28.01 -31.05 -20.80
C LEU A 38 26.52 -30.70 -20.60
N ILE A 39 25.88 -30.14 -21.64
CA ILE A 39 24.45 -29.87 -21.63
C ILE A 39 23.65 -31.17 -21.53
N MET A 40 23.98 -32.20 -22.33
CA MET A 40 23.31 -33.50 -22.25
C MET A 40 23.41 -34.12 -20.85
N ALA A 41 24.59 -34.03 -20.21
CA ALA A 41 24.79 -34.50 -18.85
C ALA A 41 23.98 -33.69 -17.82
N SER A 42 23.75 -32.39 -18.07
CA SER A 42 22.98 -31.53 -17.16
C SER A 42 21.48 -31.79 -17.15
N ILE A 43 20.90 -32.31 -18.26
CA ILE A 43 19.46 -32.54 -18.41
C ILE A 43 18.89 -33.48 -17.35
N PRO A 44 19.41 -34.72 -17.14
CA PRO A 44 18.87 -35.61 -16.11
C PRO A 44 19.05 -35.04 -14.70
N ILE A 45 20.16 -34.33 -14.43
CA ILE A 45 20.44 -33.72 -13.13
C ILE A 45 19.42 -32.62 -12.81
N THR A 46 19.22 -31.68 -13.74
CA THR A 46 18.30 -30.56 -13.56
C THR A 46 16.84 -31.00 -13.60
N THR A 47 16.52 -32.09 -14.31
CA THR A 47 15.20 -32.72 -14.28
C THR A 47 14.93 -33.36 -12.91
N GLY A 48 15.88 -34.14 -12.39
CA GLY A 48 15.78 -34.71 -11.05
C GLY A 48 15.68 -33.64 -9.97
N LEU A 49 16.43 -32.54 -10.12
CA LEU A 49 16.31 -31.35 -9.28
C LEU A 49 14.89 -30.78 -9.32
N ALA A 50 14.34 -30.50 -10.51
CA ALA A 50 13.02 -29.93 -10.71
C ALA A 50 11.90 -30.77 -10.06
N TYR A 51 11.94 -32.10 -10.22
CA TYR A 51 10.97 -32.99 -9.57
C TYR A 51 11.17 -33.03 -8.05
N GLY A 52 12.42 -33.11 -7.58
CA GLY A 52 12.74 -33.08 -6.15
C GLY A 52 12.32 -31.77 -5.46
N SER A 53 12.25 -30.66 -6.19
CA SER A 53 11.81 -29.36 -5.68
C SER A 53 10.35 -29.36 -5.24
N TYR A 54 9.49 -30.24 -5.76
CA TYR A 54 8.10 -30.33 -5.29
C TYR A 54 8.00 -30.70 -3.79
N ALA A 55 8.90 -31.53 -3.29
CA ALA A 55 8.94 -31.87 -1.86
C ALA A 55 9.32 -30.68 -0.96
N LEU A 56 9.90 -29.63 -1.52
CA LEU A 56 10.35 -28.43 -0.81
C LEU A 56 9.30 -27.31 -0.80
N LEU A 57 8.18 -27.46 -1.51
CA LEU A 57 7.11 -26.44 -1.59
C LEU A 57 6.60 -25.98 -0.22
N GLY A 58 6.52 -26.89 0.76
CA GLY A 58 6.07 -26.57 2.11
C GLY A 58 7.03 -25.68 2.90
N HIS A 59 8.31 -25.60 2.50
CA HIS A 59 9.32 -24.77 3.14
C HIS A 59 9.32 -23.33 2.62
N ALA A 60 8.72 -23.07 1.46
CA ALA A 60 8.53 -21.73 0.95
C ALA A 60 7.30 -21.09 1.61
N PRO A 61 7.37 -19.80 2.00
CA PRO A 61 6.21 -19.07 2.47
C PRO A 61 5.11 -19.09 1.40
N GLU A 62 3.84 -19.00 1.79
CA GLU A 62 2.76 -19.00 0.80
C GLU A 62 2.83 -17.76 -0.10
N ARG A 63 3.04 -16.61 0.53
CA ARG A 63 3.24 -15.32 -0.12
C ARG A 63 3.99 -14.34 0.77
N THR A 64 4.56 -13.31 0.16
CA THR A 64 5.20 -12.22 0.89
C THR A 64 4.96 -10.89 0.18
N VAL A 65 4.66 -9.84 0.95
CA VAL A 65 4.56 -8.48 0.42
C VAL A 65 5.97 -7.94 0.23
N ILE A 66 6.35 -7.75 -1.04
CA ILE A 66 7.65 -7.21 -1.41
C ILE A 66 7.64 -5.67 -1.31
N ALA A 67 6.53 -5.08 -1.75
CA ALA A 67 6.26 -3.65 -1.74
C ALA A 67 4.74 -3.42 -1.83
N ARG A 68 4.26 -2.20 -1.54
CA ARG A 68 2.83 -1.87 -1.73
C ARG A 68 2.44 -2.04 -3.20
N GLY A 69 1.53 -2.97 -3.47
CA GLY A 69 1.10 -3.34 -4.83
C GLY A 69 1.90 -4.47 -5.47
N ILE A 70 2.91 -5.04 -4.79
CA ILE A 70 3.60 -6.27 -5.22
C ILE A 70 3.55 -7.30 -4.09
N VAL A 71 2.75 -8.32 -4.31
CA VAL A 71 2.63 -9.50 -3.44
C VAL A 71 3.15 -10.71 -4.21
N ALA A 72 4.25 -11.30 -3.75
CA ALA A 72 4.87 -12.44 -4.39
C ALA A 72 4.24 -13.75 -3.87
N PRO A 73 3.51 -14.53 -4.70
CA PRO A 73 2.96 -15.81 -4.30
C PRO A 73 4.04 -16.90 -4.43
N HIS A 74 4.92 -17.01 -3.44
CA HIS A 74 6.16 -17.79 -3.56
C HIS A 74 5.92 -19.27 -3.90
N ARG A 75 4.92 -19.95 -3.33
CA ARG A 75 4.63 -21.36 -3.69
C ARG A 75 4.23 -21.53 -5.15
N GLU A 76 3.38 -20.65 -5.66
CA GLU A 76 2.95 -20.69 -7.06
C GLU A 76 4.09 -20.25 -8.01
N ALA A 77 4.90 -19.27 -7.59
CA ALA A 77 6.10 -18.89 -8.32
C ALA A 77 7.11 -20.05 -8.38
N TYR A 78 7.23 -20.82 -7.30
CA TYR A 78 8.09 -22.01 -7.23
C TYR A 78 7.62 -23.10 -8.19
N LYS A 79 6.31 -23.39 -8.25
CA LYS A 79 5.74 -24.33 -9.24
C LYS A 79 6.00 -23.89 -10.67
N ARG A 80 5.90 -22.59 -10.96
CA ARG A 80 6.21 -22.04 -12.28
C ARG A 80 7.70 -22.16 -12.61
N ALA A 81 8.59 -21.86 -11.66
CA ALA A 81 10.03 -22.03 -11.86
C ALA A 81 10.37 -23.50 -12.20
N ILE A 82 9.76 -24.47 -11.51
CA ILE A 82 9.87 -25.89 -11.85
C ILE A 82 9.39 -26.14 -13.29
N GLY A 83 8.23 -25.60 -13.67
CA GLY A 83 7.70 -25.72 -15.03
C GLY A 83 8.62 -25.14 -16.11
N VAL A 84 9.24 -23.98 -15.85
CA VAL A 84 10.23 -23.37 -16.75
C VAL A 84 11.47 -24.26 -16.89
N VAL A 85 12.04 -24.75 -15.78
CA VAL A 85 13.20 -25.64 -15.80
C VAL A 85 12.91 -26.92 -16.61
N LEU A 86 11.72 -27.51 -16.44
CA LEU A 86 11.31 -28.68 -17.21
C LEU A 86 11.09 -28.37 -18.70
N TYR A 87 10.47 -27.23 -19.03
CA TYR A 87 10.32 -26.78 -20.41
C TYR A 87 11.68 -26.63 -21.10
N VAL A 88 12.61 -25.94 -20.44
CA VAL A 88 13.95 -25.70 -20.98
C VAL A 88 14.74 -27.00 -21.11
N ASN A 89 14.58 -27.97 -20.20
CA ASN A 89 15.20 -29.29 -20.34
C ASN A 89 14.70 -30.06 -21.56
N VAL A 90 13.40 -30.03 -21.85
CA VAL A 90 12.84 -30.61 -23.07
C VAL A 90 13.39 -29.89 -24.31
N ARG A 91 13.53 -28.57 -24.25
CA ARG A 91 14.12 -27.75 -25.32
C ARG A 91 15.59 -28.07 -25.57
N LEU A 92 16.39 -28.27 -24.52
CA LEU A 92 17.80 -28.67 -24.60
C LEU A 92 17.94 -30.09 -25.12
N ALA A 93 17.11 -31.02 -24.66
CA ALA A 93 17.12 -32.40 -25.13
C ALA A 93 16.87 -32.47 -26.65
N TRP A 94 15.93 -31.69 -27.17
CA TRP A 94 15.72 -31.60 -28.61
C TRP A 94 16.87 -30.89 -29.34
N ALA A 95 17.43 -29.80 -28.81
CA ALA A 95 18.61 -29.16 -29.41
C ALA A 95 19.85 -30.07 -29.46
N CYS A 96 19.90 -31.08 -28.60
CA CYS A 96 20.95 -32.10 -28.57
C CYS A 96 20.58 -33.37 -29.36
N ASP A 97 19.47 -33.38 -30.09
CA ASP A 97 18.95 -34.52 -30.86
C ASP A 97 18.59 -35.76 -30.01
N LEU A 98 18.28 -35.57 -28.73
CA LEU A 98 17.86 -36.65 -27.82
C LEU A 98 16.36 -36.97 -27.88
N LEU A 99 15.55 -36.10 -28.49
CA LEU A 99 14.09 -36.25 -28.61
C LEU A 99 13.64 -35.99 -30.04
N GLY A 100 12.76 -36.86 -30.56
CA GLY A 100 12.12 -36.65 -31.86
C GLY A 100 11.12 -35.49 -31.86
N ALA A 101 10.97 -34.82 -33.00
CA ALA A 101 10.16 -33.60 -33.17
C ALA A 101 8.70 -33.73 -32.69
N ARG A 102 8.05 -34.88 -32.89
CA ARG A 102 6.66 -35.12 -32.45
C ARG A 102 6.54 -35.19 -30.93
N VAL A 103 7.44 -35.94 -30.28
CA VAL A 103 7.48 -36.08 -28.81
C VAL A 103 7.78 -34.73 -28.17
N TYR A 104 8.72 -34.00 -28.76
CA TYR A 104 9.06 -32.64 -28.36
C TYR A 104 7.89 -31.67 -28.48
N GLY A 105 7.20 -31.61 -29.64
CA GLY A 105 6.11 -30.67 -29.89
C GLY A 105 4.95 -30.82 -28.89
N VAL A 106 4.58 -32.06 -28.55
CA VAL A 106 3.54 -32.34 -27.54
C VAL A 106 4.01 -31.94 -26.14
N ALA A 107 5.24 -32.31 -25.75
CA ALA A 107 5.78 -31.99 -24.44
C ALA A 107 5.90 -30.46 -24.22
N CYS A 108 6.38 -29.71 -25.21
CA CYS A 108 6.48 -28.25 -25.14
C CYS A 108 5.12 -27.57 -25.10
N ALA A 109 4.14 -28.01 -25.90
CA ALA A 109 2.78 -27.45 -25.86
C ALA A 109 2.14 -27.63 -24.47
N LEU A 110 2.25 -28.82 -23.88
CA LEU A 110 1.71 -29.10 -22.55
C LEU A 110 2.41 -28.31 -21.43
N LEU A 111 3.74 -28.20 -21.49
CA LEU A 111 4.51 -27.45 -20.50
C LEU A 111 4.30 -25.93 -20.63
N ALA A 112 4.26 -25.40 -21.85
CA ALA A 112 3.96 -23.99 -22.11
C ALA A 112 2.54 -23.62 -21.67
N ALA A 113 1.55 -24.47 -21.95
CA ALA A 113 0.16 -24.25 -21.52
C ALA A 113 0.03 -24.15 -19.99
N LYS A 114 0.81 -24.92 -19.24
CA LYS A 114 0.85 -24.84 -17.76
C LYS A 114 1.40 -23.52 -17.22
N LEU A 115 2.12 -22.74 -18.02
CA LEU A 115 2.67 -21.43 -17.65
C LEU A 115 1.73 -20.26 -17.97
N THR A 116 0.54 -20.55 -18.51
CA THR A 116 -0.46 -19.52 -18.84
C THR A 116 -0.91 -18.74 -17.60
N PRO A 117 -0.93 -17.39 -17.64
CA PRO A 117 -1.42 -16.57 -16.54
C PRO A 117 -2.94 -16.70 -16.39
N THR A 118 -3.39 -17.54 -15.47
CA THR A 118 -4.82 -17.89 -15.31
C THR A 118 -5.45 -17.42 -14.00
N LYS A 119 -4.65 -17.02 -13.01
CA LYS A 119 -5.11 -16.76 -11.63
C LYS A 119 -4.33 -15.56 -11.05
N ALA A 120 -5.03 -14.44 -10.83
CA ALA A 120 -4.56 -13.20 -10.18
C ALA A 120 -3.71 -12.23 -11.04
N PHE A 121 -4.30 -11.10 -11.43
CA PHE A 121 -3.63 -9.96 -12.08
C PHE A 121 -3.55 -8.72 -11.15
N ASP A 122 -4.05 -8.83 -9.93
CA ASP A 122 -4.13 -7.78 -8.91
C ASP A 122 -2.88 -7.66 -8.02
N ASN A 123 -2.03 -8.70 -8.01
CA ASN A 123 -0.91 -8.79 -7.07
C ASN A 123 0.42 -8.12 -7.52
N GLY A 124 0.46 -7.52 -8.72
CA GLY A 124 1.65 -6.92 -9.33
C GLY A 124 2.72 -7.93 -9.80
N ASN A 125 2.94 -9.02 -9.07
CA ASN A 125 3.90 -10.09 -9.41
C ASN A 125 3.61 -10.74 -10.77
N THR A 126 2.33 -10.84 -11.13
CA THR A 126 1.91 -11.39 -12.43
C THR A 126 2.50 -10.61 -13.61
N PHE A 127 2.54 -9.28 -13.54
CA PHE A 127 3.13 -8.46 -14.59
C PHE A 127 4.66 -8.47 -14.58
N VAL A 128 5.27 -8.61 -13.40
CA VAL A 128 6.74 -8.60 -13.27
C VAL A 128 7.37 -9.92 -13.73
N PHE A 129 6.73 -11.06 -13.44
CA PHE A 129 7.31 -12.38 -13.68
C PHE A 129 6.47 -13.25 -14.60
N VAL A 130 5.16 -13.38 -14.33
CA VAL A 130 4.34 -14.40 -14.98
C VAL A 130 4.11 -14.09 -16.46
N VAL A 131 3.71 -12.86 -16.77
CA VAL A 131 3.50 -12.41 -18.15
C VAL A 131 4.81 -12.45 -18.95
N PRO A 132 5.94 -11.89 -18.47
CA PRO A 132 7.23 -12.01 -19.17
C PRO A 132 7.67 -13.45 -19.45
N ILE A 133 7.56 -14.34 -18.45
CA ILE A 133 7.90 -15.77 -18.62
C ILE A 133 6.99 -16.43 -19.64
N PHE A 134 5.68 -16.18 -19.56
CA PHE A 134 4.70 -16.71 -20.52
C PHE A 134 4.98 -16.21 -21.94
N CYS A 135 5.28 -14.91 -22.11
CA CYS A 135 5.63 -14.35 -23.41
C CYS A 135 6.89 -14.99 -23.97
N GLY A 136 7.94 -15.16 -23.16
CA GLY A 136 9.20 -15.79 -23.61
C GLY A 136 9.02 -17.25 -24.01
N VAL A 137 8.44 -18.07 -23.13
CA VAL A 137 8.22 -19.50 -23.38
C VAL A 137 7.18 -19.72 -24.49
N GLY A 138 6.12 -18.92 -24.53
CA GLY A 138 5.10 -18.97 -25.57
C GLY A 138 5.65 -18.59 -26.93
N LEU A 139 6.45 -17.52 -27.01
CA LEU A 139 7.12 -17.11 -28.25
C LEU A 139 8.05 -18.22 -28.76
N ASP A 140 8.89 -18.78 -27.88
CA ASP A 140 9.74 -19.92 -28.26
C ASP A 140 8.89 -21.09 -28.75
N ALA A 141 7.90 -21.55 -27.97
CA ALA A 141 7.05 -22.68 -28.35
C ALA A 141 6.36 -22.48 -29.72
N VAL A 142 5.83 -21.29 -30.00
CA VAL A 142 5.24 -20.95 -31.31
C VAL A 142 6.27 -21.04 -32.44
N ARG A 143 7.49 -20.53 -32.21
CA ARG A 143 8.58 -20.62 -33.20
C ARG A 143 9.01 -22.07 -33.44
N GLN A 144 9.03 -22.91 -32.41
CA GLN A 144 9.36 -24.31 -32.57
C GLN A 144 8.29 -25.11 -33.30
N LEU A 145 7.01 -24.81 -33.08
CA LEU A 145 5.93 -25.39 -33.88
C LEU A 145 6.08 -25.06 -35.37
N ARG A 146 6.50 -23.84 -35.72
CA ARG A 146 6.79 -23.47 -37.12
C ARG A 146 8.00 -24.20 -37.68
N CYS A 147 9.08 -24.34 -36.92
CA CYS A 147 10.24 -25.15 -37.32
C CYS A 147 9.85 -26.61 -37.60
N ILE A 148 8.96 -27.20 -36.80
CA ILE A 148 8.54 -28.60 -36.99
C ILE A 148 7.55 -28.76 -38.15
N ALA A 149 6.57 -27.85 -38.27
CA ALA A 149 5.49 -27.97 -39.24
C ALA A 149 5.85 -27.42 -40.63
N ALA A 150 6.68 -26.38 -40.70
CA ALA A 150 7.00 -25.65 -41.92
C ALA A 150 8.52 -25.63 -42.24
N GLN A 151 9.35 -26.32 -41.45
CA GLN A 151 10.83 -26.33 -41.59
C GLN A 151 11.52 -24.96 -41.47
N GLU A 152 10.83 -23.96 -40.94
CA GLU A 152 11.38 -22.62 -40.69
C GLU A 152 12.12 -22.55 -39.35
N CYS A 153 13.39 -22.99 -39.33
CA CYS A 153 14.18 -23.16 -38.10
C CYS A 153 15.20 -22.05 -37.81
N ALA A 154 15.15 -20.89 -38.50
CA ALA A 154 16.07 -19.76 -38.31
C ALA A 154 16.17 -19.30 -36.84
N TRP A 155 15.05 -19.38 -36.10
CA TRP A 155 15.01 -19.10 -34.67
C TRP A 155 16.03 -19.91 -33.85
N ASN A 156 16.32 -21.15 -34.24
CA ASN A 156 17.27 -22.04 -33.53
C ASN A 156 18.72 -21.79 -33.91
N ALA A 157 18.96 -21.21 -35.08
CA ALA A 157 20.30 -20.85 -35.55
C ALA A 157 20.73 -19.47 -35.06
N GLU A 158 19.80 -18.53 -34.96
CA GLU A 158 20.12 -17.10 -34.77
C GLU A 158 19.77 -16.57 -33.37
N VAL A 159 18.67 -17.05 -32.75
CA VAL A 159 18.12 -16.45 -31.53
C VAL A 159 18.21 -17.42 -30.34
N ALA A 160 17.48 -18.53 -30.40
CA ALA A 160 17.44 -19.57 -29.38
C ALA A 160 18.43 -20.71 -29.69
N THR A 161 19.70 -20.34 -29.84
CA THR A 161 20.80 -21.31 -30.03
C THR A 161 20.93 -22.26 -28.83
N LEU A 162 21.61 -23.39 -29.01
CA LEU A 162 21.92 -24.33 -27.92
C LEU A 162 22.55 -23.61 -26.71
N ARG A 163 23.47 -22.65 -26.96
CA ARG A 163 24.10 -21.84 -25.91
C ARG A 163 23.13 -20.85 -25.26
N THR A 164 22.26 -20.20 -26.04
CA THR A 164 21.24 -19.29 -25.49
C THR A 164 20.30 -20.03 -24.55
N VAL A 165 19.79 -21.20 -24.97
CA VAL A 165 18.88 -22.02 -24.15
C VAL A 165 19.61 -22.53 -22.89
N ALA A 166 20.88 -22.94 -23.01
CA ALA A 166 21.69 -23.33 -21.86
C ALA A 166 21.93 -22.16 -20.88
N ALA A 167 22.14 -20.94 -21.40
CA ALA A 167 22.28 -19.74 -20.58
C ALA A 167 20.98 -19.39 -19.84
N VAL A 168 19.82 -19.53 -20.49
CA VAL A 168 18.51 -19.38 -19.84
C VAL A 168 18.36 -20.38 -18.69
N GLN A 169 18.75 -21.64 -18.90
CA GLN A 169 18.70 -22.66 -17.86
C GLN A 169 19.64 -22.34 -16.69
N PHE A 170 20.87 -21.91 -16.98
CA PHE A 170 21.84 -21.51 -15.98
C PHE A 170 21.31 -20.35 -15.10
N VAL A 171 20.76 -19.30 -15.73
CA VAL A 171 20.17 -18.16 -15.02
C VAL A 171 18.96 -18.59 -14.18
N ALA A 172 18.09 -19.47 -14.70
CA ALA A 172 16.93 -19.97 -13.95
C ALA A 172 17.35 -20.72 -12.68
N LEU A 173 18.38 -21.56 -12.75
CA LEU A 173 18.93 -22.26 -11.58
C LEU A 173 19.59 -21.30 -10.60
N LEU A 174 20.33 -20.29 -11.10
CA LEU A 174 21.00 -19.30 -10.27
C LEU A 174 19.98 -18.45 -9.49
N VAL A 175 18.92 -17.99 -10.15
CA VAL A 175 17.83 -17.26 -9.51
C VAL A 175 17.13 -18.13 -8.46
N SER A 176 16.85 -19.39 -8.78
CA SER A 176 16.23 -20.35 -7.84
C SER A 176 17.08 -20.59 -6.60
N PHE A 177 18.40 -20.71 -6.78
CA PHE A 177 19.35 -20.80 -5.68
C PHE A 177 19.39 -19.52 -4.84
N ALA A 178 19.42 -18.35 -5.49
CA ALA A 178 19.41 -17.07 -4.80
C ALA A 178 18.14 -16.87 -3.95
N PHE A 179 16.95 -17.30 -4.43
CA PHE A 179 15.72 -17.31 -3.62
C PHE A 179 15.79 -18.24 -2.42
N THR A 180 16.48 -19.37 -2.56
CA THR A 180 16.75 -20.26 -1.42
C THR A 180 17.60 -19.56 -0.35
N LEU A 181 18.55 -18.72 -0.74
CA LEU A 181 19.32 -17.88 0.19
C LEU A 181 18.47 -16.74 0.78
N GLY A 182 17.61 -16.13 -0.03
CA GLY A 182 16.67 -15.09 0.40
C GLY A 182 15.69 -15.57 1.47
N PHE A 183 15.08 -16.74 1.29
CA PHE A 183 14.19 -17.34 2.29
C PHE A 183 14.89 -17.71 3.60
N ARG A 184 16.21 -17.95 3.55
CA ARG A 184 17.04 -18.18 4.74
C ARG A 184 17.59 -16.89 5.37
N GLY A 185 17.23 -15.73 4.84
CA GLY A 185 17.60 -14.43 5.40
C GLY A 185 19.02 -13.95 5.06
N TYR A 186 19.75 -14.64 4.17
CA TYR A 186 21.10 -14.20 3.76
C TYR A 186 21.05 -13.00 2.81
N ILE A 187 19.97 -12.86 2.04
CA ILE A 187 19.78 -11.78 1.06
C ILE A 187 18.42 -11.14 1.34
N ARG A 188 18.36 -9.80 1.28
CA ARG A 188 17.08 -9.07 1.40
C ARG A 188 16.17 -9.44 0.23
N LEU A 189 14.98 -9.97 0.56
CA LEU A 189 14.03 -10.49 -0.43
C LEU A 189 13.60 -9.44 -1.46
N ALA A 190 13.46 -8.18 -1.05
CA ALA A 190 13.15 -7.06 -1.94
C ALA A 190 14.20 -6.84 -3.05
N ARG A 191 15.49 -6.80 -2.67
CA ARG A 191 16.59 -6.66 -3.64
C ARG A 191 16.67 -7.86 -4.56
N LEU A 192 16.51 -9.05 -3.98
CA LEU A 192 16.53 -10.29 -4.76
C LEU A 192 15.39 -10.34 -5.79
N TYR A 193 14.21 -9.85 -5.42
CA TYR A 193 13.06 -9.74 -6.31
C TYR A 193 13.36 -8.83 -7.50
N ALA A 194 13.94 -7.65 -7.25
CA ALA A 194 14.33 -6.71 -8.30
C ALA A 194 15.41 -7.28 -9.24
N LEU A 195 16.45 -7.90 -8.69
CA LEU A 195 17.51 -8.55 -9.47
C LEU A 195 16.97 -9.69 -10.34
N SER A 196 16.04 -10.48 -9.80
CA SER A 196 15.43 -11.59 -10.54
C SER A 196 14.53 -11.11 -11.68
N ALA A 197 13.80 -10.01 -11.48
CA ALA A 197 13.02 -9.38 -12.54
C ALA A 197 13.94 -8.84 -13.64
N GLY A 198 15.07 -8.24 -13.26
CA GLY A 198 16.11 -7.83 -14.20
C GLY A 198 16.68 -9.01 -14.99
N ALA A 199 16.93 -10.16 -14.36
CA ALA A 199 17.39 -11.36 -15.05
C ALA A 199 16.39 -11.83 -16.12
N VAL A 200 15.09 -11.85 -15.79
CA VAL A 200 14.02 -12.20 -16.74
C VAL A 200 13.93 -11.17 -17.89
N ALA A 201 13.95 -9.88 -17.57
CA ALA A 201 13.92 -8.81 -18.57
C ALA A 201 15.15 -8.84 -19.49
N GLY A 202 16.33 -9.14 -18.93
CA GLY A 202 17.57 -9.31 -19.69
C GLY A 202 17.51 -10.51 -20.65
N ILE A 203 16.97 -11.64 -20.22
CA ILE A 203 16.73 -12.79 -21.12
C ILE A 203 15.82 -12.38 -22.28
N LEU A 204 14.73 -11.66 -22.02
CA LEU A 204 13.85 -11.17 -23.08
C LEU A 204 14.54 -10.16 -24.00
N GLY A 205 15.36 -9.25 -23.46
CA GLY A 205 16.17 -8.32 -24.24
C GLY A 205 17.19 -9.02 -25.14
N ALA A 206 17.77 -10.12 -24.68
CA ALA A 206 18.64 -10.97 -25.49
C ALA A 206 17.88 -11.61 -26.65
N LEU A 207 16.71 -12.21 -26.35
CA LEU A 207 15.85 -12.90 -27.33
C LEU A 207 15.21 -11.94 -28.35
N ALA A 208 15.07 -10.66 -28.01
CA ALA A 208 14.57 -9.63 -28.91
C ALA A 208 15.62 -9.11 -29.93
N GLY A 209 16.79 -9.77 -30.02
CA GLY A 209 17.85 -9.42 -30.97
C GLY A 209 18.93 -8.49 -30.41
N GLY A 210 18.86 -8.14 -29.12
CA GLY A 210 19.86 -7.27 -28.47
C GLY A 210 21.16 -7.97 -28.08
N GLY A 211 21.25 -9.30 -28.19
CA GLY A 211 22.41 -10.08 -27.78
C GLY A 211 22.79 -9.86 -26.31
N LEU A 212 24.07 -10.02 -25.97
CA LEU A 212 24.56 -9.82 -24.60
C LEU A 212 24.40 -8.36 -24.13
N THR A 213 24.61 -7.39 -25.03
CA THR A 213 24.47 -5.96 -24.74
C THR A 213 23.04 -5.58 -24.36
N GLY A 214 22.06 -6.07 -25.12
CA GLY A 214 20.64 -5.91 -24.80
C GLY A 214 20.26 -6.63 -23.51
N ALA A 215 20.82 -7.81 -23.26
CA ALA A 215 20.60 -8.55 -22.03
C ALA A 215 21.03 -7.76 -20.79
N VAL A 216 22.26 -7.23 -20.82
CA VAL A 216 22.83 -6.45 -19.71
C VAL A 216 22.10 -5.13 -19.55
N ALA A 217 21.88 -4.38 -20.63
CA ALA A 217 21.23 -3.07 -20.56
C ALA A 217 19.78 -3.16 -20.05
N VAL A 218 18.95 -4.00 -20.68
CA VAL A 218 17.54 -4.18 -20.28
C VAL A 218 17.46 -4.76 -18.88
N GLY A 219 18.31 -5.74 -18.56
CA GLY A 219 18.29 -6.38 -17.25
C GLY A 219 18.70 -5.44 -16.11
N MET A 220 19.79 -4.68 -16.27
CA MET A 220 20.28 -3.73 -15.27
C MET A 220 19.30 -2.57 -15.06
N ILE A 221 18.78 -1.99 -16.14
CA ILE A 221 17.79 -0.91 -16.06
C ILE A 221 16.53 -1.40 -15.37
N SER A 222 16.01 -2.56 -15.76
CA SER A 222 14.79 -3.12 -15.15
C SER A 222 14.97 -3.43 -13.67
N ALA A 223 16.10 -4.05 -13.28
CA ALA A 223 16.42 -4.30 -11.89
C ALA A 223 16.53 -3.01 -11.09
N PHE A 224 17.24 -2.01 -11.62
CA PHE A 224 17.42 -0.72 -10.94
C PHE A 224 16.10 0.02 -10.76
N LEU A 225 15.28 0.13 -11.81
CA LEU A 225 13.99 0.80 -11.75
C LEU A 225 13.04 0.10 -10.78
N LEU A 226 12.99 -1.23 -10.80
CA LEU A 226 12.13 -1.98 -9.88
C LEU A 226 12.62 -1.90 -8.43
N ASP A 227 13.93 -1.96 -8.18
CA ASP A 227 14.49 -1.78 -6.83
C ASP A 227 14.15 -0.38 -6.28
N ARG A 228 14.27 0.66 -7.12
CA ARG A 228 13.88 2.03 -6.76
C ARG A 228 12.39 2.16 -6.49
N TRP A 229 11.56 1.51 -7.30
CA TRP A 229 10.11 1.49 -7.12
C TRP A 229 9.72 0.78 -5.81
N ILE A 230 10.33 -0.37 -5.52
CA ILE A 230 10.12 -1.13 -4.28
C ILE A 230 10.55 -0.29 -3.07
N ALA A 231 11.72 0.35 -3.15
CA ALA A 231 12.23 1.22 -2.08
C ALA A 231 11.32 2.43 -1.81
N ALA A 232 10.67 2.98 -2.84
CA ALA A 232 9.71 4.07 -2.71
C ALA A 232 8.34 3.62 -2.13
N ARG A 233 8.07 2.30 -2.09
CA ARG A 233 6.78 1.72 -1.66
C ARG A 233 7.00 0.56 -0.69
N PRO A 234 7.67 0.80 0.46
CA PRO A 234 8.01 -0.28 1.39
C PRO A 234 6.75 -1.02 1.87
N PRO A 235 6.88 -2.32 2.19
CA PRO A 235 5.79 -3.09 2.77
C PRO A 235 5.23 -2.38 4.01
N PRO A 236 3.93 -2.58 4.34
CA PRO A 236 3.35 -2.03 5.56
C PRO A 236 4.16 -2.48 6.79
N ASP A 237 4.11 -1.72 7.89
CA ASP A 237 4.89 -2.10 9.07
C ASP A 237 4.36 -3.41 9.69
N PRO A 238 5.23 -4.21 10.37
CA PRO A 238 4.85 -5.52 10.93
C PRO A 238 3.67 -5.48 11.92
N LYS A 239 3.41 -4.33 12.55
CA LYS A 239 2.31 -4.15 13.50
C LYS A 239 0.99 -3.94 12.76
N THR A 240 1.00 -3.15 11.70
CA THR A 240 -0.12 -2.99 10.76
C THR A 240 -0.47 -4.32 10.09
N LEU A 241 0.53 -5.09 9.68
CA LEU A 241 0.34 -6.40 9.05
C LEU A 241 -0.29 -7.44 9.99
N LYS A 242 0.20 -7.54 11.24
CA LYS A 242 -0.44 -8.37 12.28
C LYS A 242 -1.90 -7.98 12.54
N THR A 243 -2.18 -6.68 12.47
CA THR A 243 -3.54 -6.16 12.68
C THR A 243 -4.45 -6.55 11.51
N LEU A 244 -3.99 -6.37 10.27
CA LEU A 244 -4.72 -6.78 9.06
C LEU A 244 -4.93 -8.30 9.00
N ALA A 245 -3.95 -9.08 9.46
CA ALA A 245 -4.03 -10.53 9.59
C ALA A 245 -5.10 -10.97 10.60
N ALA A 246 -5.13 -10.34 11.77
CA ALA A 246 -6.15 -10.61 12.79
C ALA A 246 -7.55 -10.27 12.28
N VAL A 247 -7.69 -9.15 11.55
CA VAL A 247 -8.95 -8.74 10.89
C VAL A 247 -9.38 -9.76 9.85
N ALA A 248 -8.47 -10.18 8.96
CA ALA A 248 -8.77 -11.16 7.92
C ALA A 248 -9.21 -12.51 8.51
N LYS A 249 -8.49 -13.01 9.51
CA LYS A 249 -8.83 -14.28 10.19
C LYS A 249 -10.18 -14.21 10.91
N ALA A 250 -10.51 -13.08 11.53
CA ALA A 250 -11.81 -12.86 12.14
C ALA A 250 -12.93 -12.81 11.09
N LEU A 251 -12.67 -12.25 9.90
CA LEU A 251 -13.63 -12.21 8.79
C LEU A 251 -13.84 -13.58 8.13
N GLU A 252 -12.84 -14.46 8.10
CA GLU A 252 -12.96 -15.82 7.56
C GLU A 252 -13.74 -16.78 8.46
N ALA A 253 -13.77 -16.54 9.78
CA ALA A 253 -14.50 -17.35 10.75
C ALA A 253 -16.02 -17.16 10.72
N GLU A 254 -16.53 -16.20 9.93
CA GLU A 254 -17.96 -15.86 9.87
C GLU A 254 -18.63 -16.52 8.62
N PRO A 255 -19.59 -17.47 8.79
CA PRO A 255 -20.08 -18.33 7.70
C PRO A 255 -20.65 -17.60 6.48
N ALA A 256 -21.23 -16.41 6.69
CA ALA A 256 -21.86 -15.60 5.64
C ALA A 256 -20.87 -14.82 4.76
N VAL A 257 -19.56 -14.85 5.07
CA VAL A 257 -18.55 -13.90 4.53
C VAL A 257 -17.63 -14.53 3.50
N ARG A 258 -17.72 -15.86 3.32
CA ARG A 258 -16.84 -16.67 2.47
C ARG A 258 -16.75 -16.22 1.00
N ARG A 259 -17.71 -15.43 0.50
CA ARG A 259 -17.74 -14.90 -0.87
C ARG A 259 -16.93 -13.60 -1.09
N ASN A 260 -16.70 -12.78 -0.05
CA ASN A 260 -16.03 -11.48 -0.18
C ASN A 260 -14.73 -11.36 0.65
N ALA A 261 -14.24 -12.46 1.25
CA ALA A 261 -13.05 -12.47 2.10
C ALA A 261 -11.73 -12.16 1.36
N ARG A 262 -11.70 -12.18 0.01
CA ARG A 262 -10.46 -12.03 -0.78
C ARG A 262 -9.77 -10.68 -0.58
N SER A 263 -10.50 -9.57 -0.48
CA SER A 263 -9.91 -8.23 -0.37
C SER A 263 -9.20 -7.95 0.96
N PHE A 264 -9.62 -8.61 2.04
CA PHE A 264 -9.00 -8.47 3.37
C PHE A 264 -8.02 -9.61 3.65
N ALA A 265 -8.30 -10.83 3.18
CA ALA A 265 -7.36 -11.93 3.22
C ALA A 265 -6.05 -11.55 2.54
N GLU A 266 -6.08 -10.89 1.37
CA GLU A 266 -4.89 -10.42 0.64
C GLU A 266 -3.96 -9.47 1.41
N LEU A 267 -4.49 -8.73 2.38
CA LEU A 267 -3.74 -7.85 3.25
C LEU A 267 -3.27 -8.53 4.55
N GLY A 268 -3.83 -9.69 4.88
CA GLY A 268 -3.71 -10.32 6.20
C GLY A 268 -3.09 -11.71 6.25
N THR A 269 -2.99 -12.49 5.16
CA THR A 269 -2.15 -13.70 5.20
C THR A 269 -0.72 -13.34 4.84
N GLU A 270 0.03 -12.99 5.89
CA GLU A 270 1.47 -12.91 5.84
C GLU A 270 2.00 -13.93 6.84
N ASP A 271 2.73 -14.92 6.34
CA ASP A 271 3.67 -15.64 7.16
C ASP A 271 4.69 -14.62 7.66
N VAL A 272 4.52 -14.15 8.90
CA VAL A 272 5.56 -13.45 9.63
C VAL A 272 6.77 -14.37 9.59
N VAL A 273 7.77 -14.02 8.78
CA VAL A 273 9.06 -14.70 8.77
C VAL A 273 9.55 -14.65 10.23
N LYS A 274 9.48 -15.79 10.93
CA LYS A 274 10.26 -16.01 12.14
C LYS A 274 11.72 -16.01 11.68
N VAL A 275 12.30 -14.82 11.57
CA VAL A 275 13.74 -14.66 11.56
C VAL A 275 14.17 -15.10 12.95
N THR A 276 14.68 -16.33 13.07
CA THR A 276 15.41 -16.75 14.26
C THR A 276 16.50 -15.70 14.48
N PRO A 277 16.57 -15.05 15.66
CA PRO A 277 17.52 -13.99 15.88
C PRO A 277 18.94 -14.55 15.69
N PRO A 278 19.84 -13.83 14.98
CA PRO A 278 21.26 -14.15 15.08
C PRO A 278 21.70 -13.91 16.53
N VAL A 279 22.42 -14.89 17.05
CA VAL A 279 23.15 -14.83 18.32
C VAL A 279 23.78 -13.45 18.50
N GLU A 280 23.52 -12.83 19.66
CA GLU A 280 24.04 -11.53 20.06
C GLU A 280 25.55 -11.43 19.85
N SER A 281 25.99 -10.41 19.13
CA SER A 281 27.34 -9.89 19.29
C SER A 281 27.30 -8.37 19.31
N SER A 282 27.74 -7.83 20.44
CA SER A 282 27.79 -6.43 20.80
C SER A 282 28.91 -5.72 20.04
N VAL A 283 28.58 -4.86 19.06
CA VAL A 283 29.50 -3.82 18.59
C VAL A 283 28.67 -2.59 18.19
N ARG A 284 28.82 -1.49 18.95
CA ARG A 284 28.40 -0.15 18.51
C ARG A 284 29.43 0.43 17.55
N PRO A 285 29.04 1.31 16.61
CA PRO A 285 29.96 2.34 16.16
C PRO A 285 29.44 3.76 16.42
N ASN A 286 30.40 4.59 16.82
CA ASN A 286 30.37 6.03 17.06
C ASN A 286 30.34 6.81 15.71
N PRO A 287 29.93 8.10 15.69
CA PRO A 287 29.80 8.90 14.48
C PRO A 287 31.08 9.70 14.20
N ARG A 288 31.45 9.90 12.92
CA ARG A 288 32.15 11.11 12.44
C ARG A 288 32.27 11.19 10.91
N SER A 289 31.84 12.35 10.42
CA SER A 289 32.20 13.16 9.25
C SER A 289 33.30 12.71 8.29
N PHE A 290 33.06 12.95 6.99
CA PHE A 290 33.93 13.56 5.95
C PHE A 290 33.02 13.71 4.72
N GLY A 291 32.95 14.76 3.92
CA GLY A 291 33.74 15.96 3.67
C GLY A 291 33.33 16.40 2.25
N GLU A 292 33.13 17.69 2.05
CA GLU A 292 32.66 18.33 0.82
C GLU A 292 33.61 18.12 -0.37
N LEU A 293 33.11 18.33 -1.61
CA LEU A 293 33.79 19.05 -2.69
C LEU A 293 32.89 19.14 -3.94
N GLY A 294 32.69 20.38 -4.46
CA GLY A 294 32.56 20.64 -5.90
C GLY A 294 31.31 21.38 -6.37
N GLU A 295 31.32 22.72 -6.31
CA GLU A 295 30.47 23.62 -7.11
C GLU A 295 31.01 23.76 -8.55
N ALA A 296 30.13 23.78 -9.55
CA ALA A 296 30.34 24.47 -10.85
C ALA A 296 29.01 24.79 -11.56
N ALA A 297 28.71 26.10 -11.58
CA ALA A 297 27.89 26.96 -12.45
C ALA A 297 26.92 26.43 -13.55
N ALA A 298 25.63 26.72 -13.31
CA ALA A 298 24.60 27.44 -14.12
C ALA A 298 24.36 27.21 -15.63
N ALA A 299 23.12 26.79 -15.96
CA ALA A 299 22.20 27.42 -16.95
C ALA A 299 20.74 26.93 -16.70
N PRO A 300 19.68 27.67 -17.12
CA PRO A 300 18.38 27.66 -16.46
C PRO A 300 17.39 26.69 -17.10
N GLU A 301 16.75 25.78 -16.34
CA GLU A 301 15.52 25.13 -16.83
C GLU A 301 14.64 24.51 -15.72
N LYS A 302 13.41 25.05 -15.67
CA LYS A 302 12.14 24.51 -15.16
C LYS A 302 11.98 24.24 -13.66
N PRO A 303 10.79 24.51 -13.08
CA PRO A 303 10.56 24.42 -11.64
C PRO A 303 10.74 22.97 -11.19
N ASN A 304 11.73 22.74 -10.33
CA ASN A 304 12.02 21.44 -9.75
C ASN A 304 10.83 20.97 -8.88
N LEU A 305 9.91 20.21 -9.49
CA LEU A 305 8.77 19.57 -8.84
C LEU A 305 9.19 18.69 -7.65
N LEU A 306 10.43 18.17 -7.68
CA LEU A 306 11.04 17.39 -6.60
C LEU A 306 11.56 18.27 -5.45
N ALA A 307 11.99 19.50 -5.72
CA ALA A 307 12.29 20.49 -4.69
C ALA A 307 11.01 21.08 -4.08
N ARG A 308 9.95 21.29 -4.88
CA ARG A 308 8.60 21.59 -4.35
C ARG A 308 8.03 20.41 -3.57
N ALA A 309 8.18 19.17 -4.04
CA ALA A 309 7.71 17.99 -3.30
C ALA A 309 8.52 17.73 -2.03
N ARG A 310 9.84 18.00 -2.05
CA ARG A 310 10.70 17.98 -0.85
C ARG A 310 10.41 19.14 0.08
N SER A 311 10.08 20.34 -0.40
CA SER A 311 9.61 21.45 0.45
C SER A 311 8.20 21.21 0.98
N TRP A 312 7.35 20.46 0.26
CA TRP A 312 5.99 20.08 0.66
C TRP A 312 6.00 18.93 1.68
N LEU A 313 6.90 17.96 1.53
CA LEU A 313 7.20 16.91 2.51
C LEU A 313 8.01 17.45 3.71
N ALA A 314 8.86 18.46 3.52
CA ALA A 314 9.52 19.17 4.62
C ALA A 314 8.55 20.14 5.33
N ALA A 315 7.52 20.66 4.65
CA ALA A 315 6.46 21.49 5.26
C ALA A 315 5.54 20.73 6.22
N SER A 316 5.75 19.42 6.41
CA SER A 316 5.30 18.69 7.60
C SER A 316 6.19 18.93 8.83
N VAL A 317 6.93 20.05 8.89
CA VAL A 317 7.38 20.64 10.16
C VAL A 317 6.13 20.89 11.02
N ASP A 318 6.11 20.17 12.13
CA ASP A 318 5.28 20.25 13.34
C ASP A 318 3.81 20.71 13.18
N GLU A 319 2.90 19.82 13.58
CA GLU A 319 1.46 20.05 13.72
C GLU A 319 1.10 21.02 14.87
N GLU A 320 1.91 22.04 15.15
CA GLU A 320 1.58 23.07 16.14
C GLU A 320 0.53 24.03 15.56
N GLU A 321 -0.74 23.64 15.66
CA GLU A 321 -1.72 24.63 16.11
C GLU A 321 -1.34 24.93 17.57
N LEU A 322 -1.31 26.21 17.93
CA LEU A 322 -0.95 26.66 19.27
C LEU A 322 -1.95 26.08 20.30
N ASP A 323 -1.72 24.86 20.80
CA ASP A 323 -2.44 24.25 21.92
C ASP A 323 -1.79 24.77 23.21
N GLY A 324 -2.24 25.93 23.67
CA GLY A 324 -1.99 26.41 25.04
C GLY A 324 -3.24 26.26 25.93
N PRO A 325 -3.14 26.56 27.23
CA PRO A 325 -4.28 26.51 28.17
C PRO A 325 -5.51 27.24 27.62
N GLU A 326 -6.70 26.71 27.95
CA GLU A 326 -8.01 27.17 27.47
C GLU A 326 -8.22 28.68 27.70
N ASP A 327 -7.50 29.25 28.65
CA ASP A 327 -7.64 30.61 29.17
C ASP A 327 -6.82 31.69 28.43
N ARG A 328 -6.00 31.33 27.42
CA ARG A 328 -5.39 32.33 26.53
C ARG A 328 -6.42 32.81 25.50
N ILE A 329 -7.33 33.65 25.97
CA ILE A 329 -8.47 34.19 25.23
C ILE A 329 -8.04 35.11 24.07
N ALA A 330 -8.70 34.85 22.94
CA ALA A 330 -9.03 35.68 21.79
C ALA A 330 -8.12 36.89 21.44
N VAL A 331 -7.33 36.73 20.38
CA VAL A 331 -7.01 37.87 19.51
C VAL A 331 -8.08 37.90 18.44
N ASP A 332 -8.96 38.91 18.48
CA ASP A 332 -9.92 39.10 17.41
C ASP A 332 -9.17 39.45 16.11
N PRO A 333 -9.45 38.77 14.99
CA PRO A 333 -8.75 39.03 13.75
C PRO A 333 -9.02 40.45 13.25
N THR A 334 -7.97 41.28 13.18
CA THR A 334 -8.07 42.58 12.52
C THR A 334 -8.24 42.41 11.01
N HIS A 335 -8.80 43.41 10.36
CA HIS A 335 -8.92 43.42 8.89
C HIS A 335 -7.55 43.29 8.19
N ASP A 336 -6.49 43.86 8.79
CA ASP A 336 -5.12 43.72 8.31
C ASP A 336 -4.60 42.26 8.41
N ASN A 337 -4.88 41.57 9.51
CA ASN A 337 -4.52 40.15 9.67
C ASN A 337 -5.20 39.28 8.62
N VAL A 338 -6.48 39.52 8.35
CA VAL A 338 -7.25 38.82 7.32
C VAL A 338 -6.64 39.06 5.93
N ARG A 339 -6.36 40.32 5.59
CA ARG A 339 -5.71 40.68 4.31
C ARG A 339 -4.36 40.00 4.15
N LYS A 340 -3.50 40.06 5.17
CA LYS A 340 -2.18 39.40 5.15
C LYS A 340 -2.31 37.88 5.05
N CYS A 341 -3.30 37.28 5.70
CA CYS A 341 -3.56 35.84 5.62
C CYS A 341 -3.96 35.44 4.20
N LEU A 342 -4.90 36.16 3.59
CA LEU A 342 -5.36 35.89 2.22
C LEU A 342 -4.28 36.15 1.15
N ALA A 343 -3.32 37.03 1.42
CA ALA A 343 -2.17 37.22 0.53
C ALA A 343 -1.22 36.00 0.48
N LEU A 344 -1.30 35.10 1.47
CA LEU A 344 -0.41 33.93 1.59
C LEU A 344 -1.06 32.60 1.16
N VAL A 345 -2.35 32.58 0.82
CA VAL A 345 -3.07 31.37 0.40
C VAL A 345 -3.12 31.28 -1.14
N PRO A 346 -3.46 30.10 -1.72
CA PRO A 346 -3.59 29.97 -3.17
C PRO A 346 -4.57 30.99 -3.76
N GLU A 347 -4.21 31.59 -4.89
CA GLU A 347 -4.98 32.67 -5.53
C GLU A 347 -6.44 32.28 -5.82
N ALA A 348 -6.66 31.03 -6.27
CA ALA A 348 -8.00 30.50 -6.51
C ALA A 348 -8.86 30.47 -5.23
N PHE A 349 -8.26 30.17 -4.09
CA PHE A 349 -8.93 30.22 -2.79
C PHE A 349 -9.16 31.66 -2.34
N ALA A 350 -8.15 32.53 -2.45
CA ALA A 350 -8.23 33.93 -2.03
C ALA A 350 -9.34 34.72 -2.76
N LYS A 351 -9.61 34.39 -4.02
CA LYS A 351 -10.68 35.01 -4.83
C LYS A 351 -12.09 34.46 -4.53
N HIS A 352 -12.21 33.38 -3.77
CA HIS A 352 -13.51 32.77 -3.49
C HIS A 352 -14.33 33.64 -2.51
N PRO A 353 -15.66 33.79 -2.69
CA PRO A 353 -16.49 34.64 -1.81
C PRO A 353 -16.45 34.27 -0.32
N SER A 354 -16.14 33.02 0.01
CA SER A 354 -16.02 32.55 1.40
C SER A 354 -14.63 32.70 2.01
N ALA A 355 -13.64 33.22 1.27
CA ALA A 355 -12.25 33.27 1.70
C ALA A 355 -12.06 34.12 2.97
N GLU A 356 -12.73 35.28 3.05
CA GLU A 356 -12.65 36.16 4.21
C GLU A 356 -13.17 35.47 5.48
N ALA A 357 -14.34 34.82 5.40
CA ALA A 357 -14.91 34.10 6.54
C ALA A 357 -13.98 32.97 7.01
N TRP A 358 -13.39 32.23 6.07
CA TRP A 358 -12.41 31.20 6.39
C TRP A 358 -11.13 31.76 7.01
N ALA A 359 -10.62 32.89 6.53
CA ALA A 359 -9.44 33.55 7.09
C ALA A 359 -9.68 34.02 8.52
N ARG A 360 -10.83 34.64 8.80
CA ARG A 360 -11.23 35.02 10.17
C ARG A 360 -11.24 33.81 11.09
N GLN A 361 -11.91 32.73 10.68
CA GLN A 361 -11.98 31.49 11.45
C GLN A 361 -10.60 30.88 11.70
N ALA A 362 -9.76 30.77 10.66
CA ALA A 362 -8.41 30.24 10.79
C ALA A 362 -7.53 31.10 11.70
N LEU A 363 -7.66 32.43 11.66
CA LEU A 363 -6.96 33.35 12.54
C LEU A 363 -7.40 33.17 14.00
N ILE A 364 -8.70 33.01 14.27
CA ILE A 364 -9.18 32.69 15.64
C ILE A 364 -8.55 31.38 16.11
N VAL A 365 -8.57 30.34 15.27
CA VAL A 365 -7.98 29.01 15.57
C VAL A 365 -6.48 29.11 15.86
N GLN A 366 -5.76 29.94 15.09
CA GLN A 366 -4.31 30.13 15.21
C GLN A 366 -3.90 31.33 16.07
N ARG A 367 -4.83 31.85 16.89
CA ARG A 367 -4.58 32.92 17.87
C ARG A 367 -3.97 34.19 17.24
N GLY A 368 -4.47 34.57 16.08
CA GLY A 368 -4.02 35.72 15.32
C GLY A 368 -2.74 35.49 14.51
N ASN A 369 -2.12 34.31 14.56
CA ASN A 369 -0.95 34.04 13.75
C ASN A 369 -1.31 33.85 12.28
N VAL A 370 -0.90 34.83 11.47
CA VAL A 370 -1.21 34.93 10.04
C VAL A 370 -0.63 33.76 9.23
N GLU A 371 0.62 33.38 9.47
CA GLU A 371 1.30 32.33 8.70
C GLU A 371 0.71 30.95 8.97
N TYR A 372 0.47 30.61 10.25
CA TYR A 372 -0.18 29.35 10.59
C TYR A 372 -1.64 29.32 10.10
N ALA A 373 -2.36 30.45 10.14
CA ALA A 373 -3.71 30.54 9.59
C ALA A 373 -3.70 30.30 8.08
N ALA A 374 -2.78 30.93 7.34
CA ALA A 374 -2.63 30.73 5.90
C ALA A 374 -2.22 29.29 5.57
N LYS A 375 -1.32 28.67 6.35
CA LYS A 375 -0.95 27.25 6.22
C LYS A 375 -2.17 26.35 6.39
N LYS A 376 -3.03 26.63 7.38
CA LYS A 376 -4.28 25.88 7.61
C LYS A 376 -5.26 26.03 6.46
N LEU A 377 -5.44 27.24 5.93
CA LEU A 377 -6.30 27.48 4.76
C LEU A 377 -5.78 26.86 3.48
N THR A 378 -4.46 26.86 3.28
CA THR A 378 -3.82 26.19 2.14
C THR A 378 -4.08 24.68 2.20
N LYS A 379 -4.05 24.08 3.39
CA LYS A 379 -4.42 22.67 3.58
C LYS A 379 -5.90 22.43 3.30
N LEU A 380 -6.79 23.29 3.80
CA LEU A 380 -8.21 23.24 3.48
C LEU A 380 -8.43 23.28 1.96
N ALA A 381 -7.85 24.26 1.26
CA ALA A 381 -7.95 24.37 -0.20
C ALA A 381 -7.47 23.10 -0.91
N ALA A 382 -6.28 22.61 -0.55
CA ALA A 382 -5.71 21.39 -1.14
C ALA A 382 -6.55 20.13 -0.85
N PHE A 383 -7.15 20.03 0.34
CA PHE A 383 -8.10 18.97 0.68
C PHE A 383 -9.34 19.04 -0.23
N ARG A 384 -9.94 20.22 -0.36
CA ARG A 384 -11.13 20.45 -1.18
C ARG A 384 -10.86 20.14 -2.66
N ASP A 385 -9.77 20.66 -3.21
CA ASP A 385 -9.36 20.42 -4.59
C ASP A 385 -9.11 18.92 -4.86
N ARG A 386 -8.41 18.23 -3.95
CA ARG A 386 -8.09 16.79 -4.08
C ARG A 386 -9.32 15.91 -4.23
N TYR A 387 -10.39 16.23 -3.50
CA TYR A 387 -11.62 15.45 -3.49
C TYR A 387 -12.72 16.04 -4.38
N GLY A 388 -12.44 17.15 -5.09
CA GLY A 388 -13.43 17.82 -5.93
C GLY A 388 -14.59 18.42 -5.14
N TRP A 389 -14.32 18.92 -3.93
CA TRP A 389 -15.33 19.55 -3.06
C TRP A 389 -15.22 21.06 -3.16
N ALA A 390 -16.36 21.77 -3.12
CA ALA A 390 -16.35 23.22 -3.06
C ALA A 390 -15.73 23.72 -1.73
N TYR A 391 -15.13 24.92 -1.77
CA TYR A 391 -14.55 25.57 -0.57
C TYR A 391 -15.60 25.91 0.48
N ARG A 392 -16.85 26.12 0.06
CA ARG A 392 -18.04 26.17 0.91
C ARG A 392 -19.04 25.17 0.35
N LEU A 393 -19.59 24.30 1.20
CA LEU A 393 -20.49 23.25 0.73
C LEU A 393 -21.91 23.78 0.57
N ASP A 394 -22.54 23.35 -0.52
CA ASP A 394 -23.98 23.51 -0.75
C ASP A 394 -24.73 22.23 -0.37
N VAL A 395 -26.04 22.38 -0.18
CA VAL A 395 -26.94 21.28 0.13
C VAL A 395 -27.56 20.77 -1.18
N ASP A 396 -26.93 19.75 -1.77
CA ASP A 396 -27.56 18.95 -2.84
C ASP A 396 -28.45 17.84 -2.24
N ASP A 397 -29.21 17.14 -3.09
CA ASP A 397 -30.11 16.06 -2.65
C ASP A 397 -29.39 14.94 -1.89
N ARG A 398 -28.13 14.65 -2.23
CA ARG A 398 -27.34 13.59 -1.59
C ARG A 398 -26.93 14.03 -0.19
N VAL A 399 -26.46 15.27 -0.04
CA VAL A 399 -26.09 15.86 1.26
C VAL A 399 -27.33 16.06 2.13
N ALA A 400 -28.46 16.52 1.57
CA ALA A 400 -29.71 16.65 2.29
C ALA A 400 -30.19 15.30 2.84
N LYS A 401 -30.15 14.24 2.01
CA LYS A 401 -30.43 12.87 2.45
C LYS A 401 -29.46 12.40 3.54
N ALA A 402 -28.18 12.77 3.44
CA ALA A 402 -27.16 12.42 4.43
C ALA A 402 -27.30 13.18 5.77
N LEU A 403 -27.84 14.41 5.76
CA LEU A 403 -28.18 15.15 6.98
C LEU A 403 -29.35 14.50 7.73
N ARG A 404 -30.35 14.03 6.98
CA ARG A 404 -31.54 13.33 7.50
C ARG A 404 -31.31 11.89 7.93
N SER A 405 -30.12 11.33 7.71
CA SER A 405 -29.90 9.89 7.91
C SER A 405 -29.54 9.50 9.35
N ASP A 406 -29.71 10.40 10.32
CA ASP A 406 -29.26 10.24 11.72
C ASP A 406 -27.78 9.90 11.89
N MET A 407 -26.96 10.14 10.86
CA MET A 407 -25.54 9.77 10.89
C MET A 407 -24.73 10.70 11.78
N HIS A 408 -25.07 11.98 11.73
CA HIS A 408 -24.40 13.03 12.48
C HIS A 408 -25.46 13.81 13.24
N TRP A 409 -25.19 14.10 14.52
CA TRP A 409 -26.02 15.01 15.31
C TRP A 409 -25.14 16.14 15.83
N VAL A 410 -25.73 17.32 15.97
CA VAL A 410 -25.21 18.38 16.82
C VAL A 410 -26.11 18.42 18.04
N LEU A 411 -25.58 18.13 19.22
CA LEU A 411 -26.39 18.19 20.44
C LEU A 411 -26.72 19.66 20.74
N PRO A 412 -27.95 19.99 21.18
CA PRO A 412 -28.32 21.36 21.55
C PRO A 412 -27.47 21.96 22.67
N GLY A 413 -26.90 21.13 23.53
CA GLY A 413 -26.00 21.54 24.60
C GLY A 413 -24.52 21.58 24.21
N THR A 414 -23.70 22.06 25.15
CA THR A 414 -22.25 21.90 25.16
C THR A 414 -21.84 20.94 26.27
N ASP A 415 -20.61 20.47 26.22
CA ASP A 415 -20.01 19.84 27.40
C ASP A 415 -19.71 20.88 28.51
N ARG A 416 -19.19 20.44 29.67
CA ARG A 416 -18.93 21.31 30.83
C ARG A 416 -17.86 22.37 30.57
N ARG A 417 -17.06 22.25 29.51
CA ARG A 417 -16.06 23.24 29.10
C ARG A 417 -16.61 24.21 28.04
N GLY A 418 -17.88 24.07 27.66
CA GLY A 418 -18.53 24.88 26.64
C GLY A 418 -18.21 24.44 25.21
N ARG A 419 -17.64 23.25 25.01
CA ARG A 419 -17.30 22.76 23.66
C ARG A 419 -18.55 22.20 22.98
N ARG A 420 -18.74 22.49 21.69
CA ARG A 420 -19.89 21.95 20.93
C ARG A 420 -19.71 20.45 20.73
N VAL A 421 -20.78 19.67 20.92
CA VAL A 421 -20.73 18.21 20.86
C VAL A 421 -21.37 17.74 19.55
N VAL A 422 -20.54 17.12 18.70
CA VAL A 422 -20.99 16.48 17.46
C VAL A 422 -20.98 14.97 17.65
N VAL A 423 -22.11 14.33 17.44
CA VAL A 423 -22.24 12.87 17.54
C VAL A 423 -22.13 12.26 16.14
N TYR A 424 -21.39 11.18 16.02
CA TYR A 424 -21.35 10.28 14.89
C TYR A 424 -22.04 8.99 15.31
N ASN A 425 -23.24 8.73 14.79
CA ASN A 425 -24.00 7.52 15.09
C ASN A 425 -23.74 6.47 14.02
N ALA A 426 -22.90 5.49 14.37
CA ALA A 426 -22.41 4.53 13.40
C ALA A 426 -23.50 3.55 12.92
N ARG A 427 -24.66 3.46 13.58
CA ARG A 427 -25.79 2.62 13.15
C ARG A 427 -26.36 3.07 11.81
N ALA A 428 -26.36 4.38 11.53
CA ALA A 428 -26.86 4.96 10.28
C ALA A 428 -26.10 4.47 9.04
N LEU A 429 -24.83 4.06 9.18
CA LEU A 429 -24.04 3.48 8.10
C LEU A 429 -24.65 2.20 7.50
N ARG A 430 -25.57 1.52 8.20
CA ARG A 430 -26.28 0.36 7.64
C ARG A 430 -27.07 0.75 6.40
N GLN A 431 -27.70 1.92 6.46
CA GLN A 431 -28.71 2.37 5.50
C GLN A 431 -28.12 3.14 4.32
N SER A 432 -26.93 3.74 4.48
CA SER A 432 -26.25 4.46 3.40
C SER A 432 -25.23 3.59 2.64
N LYS A 433 -25.12 3.84 1.33
CA LYS A 433 -24.03 3.35 0.46
C LYS A 433 -23.10 4.48 0.01
N ASP A 434 -23.44 5.72 0.32
CA ASP A 434 -22.75 6.92 -0.14
C ASP A 434 -21.98 7.56 1.01
N LEU A 435 -20.79 7.01 1.29
CA LEU A 435 -19.94 7.49 2.38
C LEU A 435 -19.44 8.92 2.13
N GLU A 436 -19.31 9.32 0.88
CA GLU A 436 -18.91 10.66 0.52
C GLU A 436 -19.97 11.68 0.93
N ALA A 437 -21.23 11.44 0.61
CA ALA A 437 -22.33 12.32 1.02
C ALA A 437 -22.43 12.44 2.55
N LEU A 438 -22.21 11.34 3.28
CA LEU A 438 -22.14 11.38 4.74
C LEU A 438 -20.96 12.24 5.25
N GLN A 439 -19.77 12.10 4.66
CA GLN A 439 -18.62 12.91 5.07
C GLN A 439 -18.79 14.39 4.70
N LYS A 440 -19.41 14.69 3.55
CA LYS A 440 -19.82 16.06 3.18
C LYS A 440 -20.83 16.62 4.17
N SER A 441 -21.82 15.85 4.61
CA SER A 441 -22.81 16.31 5.58
C SER A 441 -22.17 16.67 6.92
N LEU A 442 -21.16 15.92 7.38
CA LEU A 442 -20.38 16.30 8.56
C LEU A 442 -19.58 17.59 8.35
N CYS A 443 -18.88 17.74 7.22
CA CYS A 443 -18.18 18.99 6.91
C CYS A 443 -19.12 20.20 6.88
N LEU A 444 -20.31 20.03 6.27
CA LEU A 444 -21.32 21.07 6.22
C LEU A 444 -21.83 21.42 7.63
N LEU A 445 -22.08 20.43 8.49
CA LEU A 445 -22.47 20.67 9.88
C LEU A 445 -21.40 21.48 10.62
N LEU A 446 -20.13 21.11 10.45
CA LEU A 446 -19.01 21.87 11.01
C LEU A 446 -19.01 23.31 10.46
N GLU A 447 -19.22 23.50 9.15
CA GLU A 447 -19.35 24.84 8.52
C GLU A 447 -20.49 25.68 9.08
N ARG A 448 -21.60 25.06 9.51
CA ARG A 448 -22.73 25.78 10.13
C ARG A 448 -22.43 26.16 11.57
N ILE A 449 -22.00 25.21 12.40
CA ILE A 449 -21.77 25.47 13.83
C ILE A 449 -20.57 26.40 14.06
N THR A 450 -19.58 26.42 13.16
CA THR A 450 -18.44 27.34 13.29
C THR A 450 -18.72 28.76 12.78
N ARG A 451 -19.98 29.08 12.43
CA ARG A 451 -20.42 30.48 12.27
C ARG A 451 -20.50 31.19 13.60
N ASP A 452 -20.79 30.46 14.67
CA ASP A 452 -20.65 30.93 16.02
C ASP A 452 -19.15 30.98 16.37
N GLU A 453 -18.64 32.18 16.61
CA GLU A 453 -17.26 32.39 16.98
C GLU A 453 -16.91 31.71 18.32
N GLU A 454 -17.87 31.58 19.23
CA GLU A 454 -17.63 30.92 20.51
C GLU A 454 -17.34 29.43 20.31
N THR A 455 -18.05 28.78 19.39
CA THR A 455 -17.74 27.43 18.92
C THR A 455 -16.35 27.34 18.30
N VAL A 456 -15.91 28.33 17.51
CA VAL A 456 -14.53 28.37 16.97
C VAL A 456 -13.49 28.52 18.09
N ARG A 457 -13.78 29.36 19.10
CA ARG A 457 -12.90 29.63 20.24
C ARG A 457 -12.76 28.38 21.12
N ARG A 458 -13.87 27.81 21.58
CA ARG A 458 -13.91 26.66 22.50
C ARG A 458 -13.54 25.35 21.81
N GLY A 459 -13.99 25.20 20.57
CA GLY A 459 -13.78 24.02 19.74
C GLY A 459 -14.91 22.99 19.85
N VAL A 460 -14.70 21.88 19.16
CA VAL A 460 -15.66 20.80 18.99
C VAL A 460 -15.13 19.52 19.61
N VAL A 461 -16.02 18.76 20.23
CA VAL A 461 -15.79 17.38 20.65
C VAL A 461 -16.63 16.45 19.77
N VAL A 462 -16.00 15.40 19.26
CA VAL A 462 -16.70 14.39 18.46
C VAL A 462 -16.94 13.15 19.32
N VAL A 463 -18.18 12.69 19.36
CA VAL A 463 -18.58 11.44 20.01
C VAL A 463 -19.01 10.45 18.95
N ALA A 464 -18.18 9.45 18.66
CA ALA A 464 -18.53 8.34 17.79
C ALA A 464 -19.23 7.24 18.59
N ASP A 465 -20.56 7.23 18.56
CA ASP A 465 -21.34 6.10 19.07
C ASP A 465 -21.19 4.92 18.11
N CYS A 466 -20.39 3.95 18.51
CA CYS A 466 -20.14 2.73 17.77
C CYS A 466 -21.18 1.65 18.08
N SER A 467 -22.27 2.00 18.79
CA SER A 467 -23.41 1.10 18.98
C SER A 467 -23.97 0.67 17.62
N GLY A 468 -24.27 -0.62 17.48
CA GLY A 468 -24.78 -1.17 16.23
C GLY A 468 -23.76 -1.25 15.09
N TYR A 469 -22.50 -0.87 15.29
CA TYR A 469 -21.44 -1.10 14.31
C TYR A 469 -21.25 -2.61 14.06
N SER A 470 -21.04 -3.00 12.81
CA SER A 470 -20.91 -4.40 12.40
C SER A 470 -19.74 -4.58 11.44
N LEU A 471 -19.17 -5.79 11.40
CA LEU A 471 -18.12 -6.13 10.43
C LEU A 471 -18.57 -5.90 8.98
N SER A 472 -19.86 -6.05 8.67
CA SER A 472 -20.42 -5.76 7.34
C SER A 472 -20.33 -4.28 6.96
N MET A 473 -20.38 -3.36 7.92
CA MET A 473 -20.24 -1.92 7.66
C MET A 473 -18.79 -1.51 7.38
N LEU A 474 -17.81 -2.23 7.94
CA LEU A 474 -16.40 -2.03 7.60
C LEU A 474 -16.09 -2.26 6.14
N ARG A 475 -16.77 -3.24 5.51
CA ARG A 475 -16.56 -3.53 4.09
C ARG A 475 -16.93 -2.37 3.18
N LYS A 476 -17.76 -1.44 3.66
CA LYS A 476 -18.11 -0.21 2.93
C LYS A 476 -17.00 0.84 3.00
N LEU A 477 -16.16 0.81 4.04
CA LEU A 477 -15.12 1.80 4.27
C LEU A 477 -13.88 1.47 3.44
N SER A 478 -13.63 2.25 2.38
CA SER A 478 -12.39 2.13 1.62
C SER A 478 -11.23 2.88 2.30
N VAL A 479 -10.00 2.59 1.88
CA VAL A 479 -8.82 3.36 2.32
C VAL A 479 -8.93 4.83 1.89
N VAL A 480 -9.58 5.11 0.76
CA VAL A 480 -9.84 6.48 0.29
C VAL A 480 -10.79 7.19 1.25
N ASP A 481 -11.85 6.54 1.69
CA ASP A 481 -12.82 7.11 2.65
C ASP A 481 -12.18 7.34 4.02
N ALA A 482 -11.35 6.40 4.49
CA ALA A 482 -10.61 6.52 5.74
C ALA A 482 -9.60 7.69 5.68
N ARG A 483 -8.90 7.85 4.55
CA ARG A 483 -7.97 8.96 4.33
C ARG A 483 -8.71 10.29 4.25
N ARG A 484 -9.83 10.35 3.53
CA ARG A 484 -10.67 11.56 3.42
C ARG A 484 -11.20 11.99 4.78
N GLY A 485 -11.62 11.04 5.63
CA GLY A 485 -12.03 11.32 7.00
C GLY A 485 -10.88 11.87 7.87
N SER A 486 -9.67 11.33 7.72
CA SER A 486 -8.47 11.82 8.42
C SER A 486 -8.09 13.24 7.99
N ASP A 487 -8.05 13.50 6.68
CA ASP A 487 -7.77 14.83 6.11
C ASP A 487 -8.87 15.84 6.54
N MET A 488 -10.15 15.45 6.53
CA MET A 488 -11.26 16.29 7.02
C MET A 488 -11.05 16.74 8.48
N VAL A 489 -10.68 15.82 9.37
CA VAL A 489 -10.42 16.14 10.77
C VAL A 489 -9.16 17.01 10.93
N GLY A 490 -8.15 16.80 10.10
CA GLY A 490 -6.86 17.49 10.19
C GLY A 490 -6.83 18.88 9.56
N ASP A 491 -7.57 19.08 8.47
CA ASP A 491 -7.43 20.26 7.59
C ASP A 491 -8.56 21.27 7.77
N PHE A 492 -9.71 20.87 8.35
CA PHE A 492 -10.79 21.81 8.65
C PHE A 492 -10.35 22.85 9.70
N PRO A 493 -10.62 24.16 9.50
CA PRO A 493 -10.20 25.23 10.42
C PRO A 493 -11.10 25.29 11.66
N CYS A 494 -11.21 24.18 12.40
CA CYS A 494 -11.89 24.09 13.68
C CYS A 494 -10.97 23.41 14.70
N ARG A 495 -11.08 23.81 15.97
CA ARG A 495 -10.37 23.16 17.07
C ARG A 495 -11.07 21.86 17.44
N LEU A 496 -10.64 20.73 16.89
CA LEU A 496 -11.06 19.42 17.40
C LEU A 496 -10.39 19.17 18.74
N ARG A 497 -11.13 19.20 19.85
CA ARG A 497 -10.56 19.03 21.19
C ARG A 497 -10.35 17.55 21.52
N MET A 498 -11.37 16.73 21.32
CA MET A 498 -11.34 15.30 21.63
C MET A 498 -12.23 14.51 20.66
N ILE A 499 -11.87 13.25 20.44
CA ILE A 499 -12.71 12.23 19.80
C ILE A 499 -12.95 11.11 20.81
N TYR A 500 -14.21 10.84 21.14
CA TYR A 500 -14.62 9.74 21.99
C TYR A 500 -15.32 8.67 21.15
N ALA A 501 -14.66 7.54 20.93
CA ALA A 501 -15.31 6.35 20.36
C ALA A 501 -15.90 5.54 21.51
N VAL A 502 -17.23 5.43 21.58
CA VAL A 502 -17.95 4.80 22.69
C VAL A 502 -18.77 3.63 22.19
N ASN A 503 -19.16 2.72 23.08
CA ASN A 503 -19.97 1.54 22.76
C ASN A 503 -19.37 0.68 21.62
N LEU A 504 -18.05 0.68 21.44
CA LEU A 504 -17.41 -0.17 20.43
C LEU A 504 -17.38 -1.62 20.94
N PRO A 505 -18.05 -2.56 20.25
CA PRO A 505 -18.02 -3.97 20.65
C PRO A 505 -16.59 -4.49 20.71
N THR A 506 -16.24 -5.25 21.75
CA THR A 506 -14.87 -5.73 22.00
C THR A 506 -14.31 -6.53 20.82
N LEU A 507 -15.18 -7.27 20.12
CA LEU A 507 -14.86 -8.03 18.90
C LEU A 507 -14.40 -7.13 17.73
N LEU A 508 -14.75 -5.84 17.76
CA LEU A 508 -14.38 -4.83 16.75
C LEU A 508 -13.16 -3.99 17.17
N SER A 509 -12.44 -4.36 18.23
CA SER A 509 -11.18 -3.68 18.62
C SER A 509 -10.11 -3.59 17.50
N PRO A 510 -10.00 -4.54 16.54
CA PRO A 510 -9.09 -4.37 15.41
C PRO A 510 -9.47 -3.20 14.48
N VAL A 511 -10.76 -2.82 14.42
CA VAL A 511 -11.24 -1.65 13.67
C VAL A 511 -10.69 -0.37 14.26
N ALA A 512 -10.80 -0.21 15.58
CA ALA A 512 -10.25 0.95 16.26
C ALA A 512 -8.74 1.05 16.00
N SER A 513 -8.04 -0.09 15.91
CA SER A 513 -6.62 -0.12 15.55
C SER A 513 -6.36 0.32 14.10
N PHE A 514 -7.20 -0.10 13.15
CA PHE A 514 -7.12 0.34 11.75
C PHE A 514 -7.38 1.84 11.59
N ILE A 515 -8.48 2.35 12.16
CA ILE A 515 -8.80 3.78 12.16
C ILE A 515 -7.66 4.56 12.80
N ARG A 516 -7.19 4.11 13.97
CA ARG A 516 -6.06 4.72 14.68
C ARG A 516 -4.80 4.74 13.81
N ALA A 517 -4.52 3.72 13.00
CA ALA A 517 -3.37 3.72 12.10
C ALA A 517 -3.45 4.82 11.01
N CYS A 518 -4.66 5.20 10.59
CA CYS A 518 -4.91 6.25 9.59
C CYS A 518 -4.84 7.68 10.17
N LEU A 519 -4.80 7.83 11.49
CA LEU A 519 -4.74 9.11 12.17
C LEU A 519 -3.31 9.65 12.31
N SER A 520 -3.16 10.97 12.25
CA SER A 520 -1.91 11.66 12.60
C SER A 520 -1.56 11.46 14.09
N LYS A 521 -0.33 11.79 14.49
CA LYS A 521 0.10 11.63 15.89
C LYS A 521 -0.84 12.42 16.84
N ARG A 522 -1.13 13.67 16.50
CA ARG A 522 -2.01 14.54 17.29
C ARG A 522 -3.46 14.06 17.34
N GLN A 523 -3.97 13.55 16.23
CA GLN A 523 -5.32 12.96 16.19
C GLN A 523 -5.41 11.72 17.09
N LYS A 524 -4.35 10.90 17.16
CA LYS A 524 -4.28 9.74 18.08
C LYS A 524 -4.31 10.17 19.54
N ASP A 525 -3.61 11.25 19.89
CA ASP A 525 -3.54 11.74 21.27
C ASP A 525 -4.91 12.25 21.77
N ARG A 526 -5.71 12.79 20.84
CA ARG A 526 -7.09 13.25 21.04
C ARG A 526 -8.15 12.15 20.99
N LEU A 527 -7.77 10.91 20.66
CA LEU A 527 -8.71 9.78 20.60
C LEU A 527 -8.78 9.05 21.95
N ARG A 528 -10.01 8.82 22.45
CA ARG A 528 -10.32 7.96 23.59
C ARG A 528 -11.34 6.92 23.14
N VAL A 529 -11.11 5.65 23.48
CA VAL A 529 -11.92 4.51 23.02
C VAL A 529 -12.52 3.80 24.22
N ASN A 530 -13.81 3.44 24.13
CA ASN A 530 -14.59 2.72 25.14
C ASN A 530 -14.54 3.34 26.54
N VAL A 531 -14.57 4.67 26.59
CA VAL A 531 -14.81 5.42 27.82
C VAL A 531 -16.30 5.63 28.03
N SER A 532 -16.73 5.68 29.29
CA SER A 532 -18.12 6.01 29.65
C SER A 532 -18.23 7.53 29.79
N LEU A 533 -18.94 8.18 28.86
CA LEU A 533 -19.03 9.66 28.81
C LEU A 533 -19.66 10.24 30.06
N SER A 534 -20.75 9.65 30.55
CA SER A 534 -21.43 10.10 31.77
C SER A 534 -20.55 10.07 33.03
N LYS A 535 -19.44 9.31 33.00
CA LYS A 535 -18.44 9.24 34.07
C LYS A 535 -17.26 10.19 33.85
N LEU A 536 -17.15 10.84 32.69
CA LEU A 536 -16.11 11.84 32.44
C LEU A 536 -16.53 13.17 33.05
N ALA A 537 -15.62 13.80 33.79
CA ALA A 537 -15.85 15.12 34.39
C ALA A 537 -16.29 16.18 33.36
N ASP A 538 -15.81 16.04 32.12
CA ASP A 538 -16.14 16.95 31.02
C ASP A 538 -17.62 16.92 30.59
N PHE A 539 -18.39 15.85 30.88
CA PHE A 539 -19.76 15.69 30.38
C PHE A 539 -20.81 15.68 31.48
N ASP A 540 -21.87 16.47 31.28
CA ASP A 540 -23.08 16.42 32.07
C ASP A 540 -24.06 15.39 31.51
N PRO A 541 -24.43 14.32 32.27
CA PRO A 541 -25.40 13.34 31.82
C PRO A 541 -26.74 13.96 31.39
N LEU A 542 -27.17 15.08 31.97
CA LEU A 542 -28.40 15.77 31.56
C LEU A 542 -28.32 16.37 30.15
N ARG A 543 -27.09 16.56 29.62
CA ARG A 543 -26.81 17.13 28.29
C ARG A 543 -26.44 16.06 27.26
N LEU A 544 -26.48 14.79 27.63
CA LEU A 544 -26.24 13.66 26.72
C LEU A 544 -27.55 12.94 26.44
N PRO A 545 -27.77 12.43 25.22
CA PRO A 545 -28.95 11.63 24.93
C PRO A 545 -28.93 10.28 25.66
N PRO A 546 -30.09 9.61 25.79
CA PRO A 546 -30.18 8.26 26.37
C PRO A 546 -29.24 7.23 25.74
N SER A 547 -29.01 7.30 24.41
CA SER A 547 -28.07 6.41 23.71
C SER A 547 -26.61 6.55 24.17
N LEU A 548 -26.26 7.68 24.78
CA LEU A 548 -24.95 7.99 25.34
C LEU A 548 -24.92 7.95 26.87
N GLY A 549 -25.98 7.42 27.50
CA GLY A 549 -26.09 7.25 28.96
C GLY A 549 -26.52 8.52 29.71
N GLY A 550 -27.22 9.43 29.04
CA GLY A 550 -27.82 10.62 29.63
C GLY A 550 -29.35 10.65 29.55
N SER A 551 -29.94 11.83 29.64
CA SER A 551 -31.41 12.03 29.62
C SER A 551 -31.87 13.19 28.71
N LEU A 552 -31.01 13.72 27.85
CA LEU A 552 -31.37 14.78 26.91
C LEU A 552 -32.24 14.23 25.78
N GLU A 553 -33.49 14.69 25.70
CA GLU A 553 -34.35 14.46 24.53
C GLU A 553 -34.22 15.64 23.56
N PHE A 554 -34.05 15.34 22.27
CA PHE A 554 -33.99 16.35 21.21
C PHE A 554 -34.45 15.73 19.89
N ASP A 555 -35.02 16.56 19.00
CA ASP A 555 -35.46 16.14 17.67
C ASP A 555 -34.40 16.49 16.62
N TRP A 556 -33.55 15.53 16.28
CA TRP A 556 -32.57 15.74 15.23
C TRP A 556 -33.22 15.93 13.85
N ALA A 557 -34.36 15.32 13.57
CA ALA A 557 -34.99 15.44 12.26
C ALA A 557 -35.40 16.89 12.00
N ALA A 558 -36.01 17.56 12.99
CA ALA A 558 -36.31 18.99 12.90
C ALA A 558 -35.04 19.86 12.77
N LEU A 559 -34.00 19.59 13.56
CA LEU A 559 -32.73 20.34 13.47
C LEU A 559 -31.99 20.12 12.14
N ALA A 560 -32.12 18.93 11.55
CA ALA A 560 -31.55 18.64 10.25
C ALA A 560 -32.22 19.46 9.13
N GLU A 561 -33.53 19.70 9.21
CA GLU A 561 -34.21 20.60 8.26
C GLU A 561 -33.70 22.03 8.36
N VAL A 562 -33.47 22.54 9.58
CA VAL A 562 -32.83 23.86 9.77
C VAL A 562 -31.48 23.93 9.06
N VAL A 563 -30.68 22.87 9.13
CA VAL A 563 -29.38 22.81 8.42
C VAL A 563 -29.56 22.76 6.91
N VAL A 564 -30.53 22.01 6.41
CA VAL A 564 -30.88 21.92 4.99
C VAL A 564 -31.29 23.29 4.44
N GLU A 565 -32.09 24.04 5.19
CA GLU A 565 -32.52 25.41 4.86
C GLU A 565 -31.41 26.45 5.04
N GLY A 566 -30.29 26.04 5.65
CA GLY A 566 -29.07 26.82 5.76
C GLY A 566 -28.89 27.55 7.10
N GLY A 567 -29.72 27.25 8.08
CA GLY A 567 -29.58 27.69 9.47
C GLY A 567 -28.47 26.96 10.23
N VAL A 568 -28.36 27.31 11.52
CA VAL A 568 -27.49 26.66 12.50
C VAL A 568 -28.39 25.82 13.41
N PRO A 569 -28.07 24.54 13.68
CA PRO A 569 -28.86 23.72 14.57
C PRO A 569 -28.51 24.09 16.02
N GLU A 570 -29.41 24.82 16.69
CA GLU A 570 -29.24 25.29 18.06
C GLU A 570 -29.94 24.41 19.09
#